data_AF-A0A1Q9CA08-F1
#
_entry.id   AF-A0A1Q9CA08-F1
#
_cell.length_a   1.000
_cell.length_b   1.000
_cell.length_c   1.000
_cell.angle_alpha   90.00
_cell.angle_beta   90.00
_cell.angle_gamma   90.00
#
_symmetry.space_group_name_H-M   'P 1'
#
loop_
_entity.id
_entity.type
_entity.pdbx_description
1 polymer ?
#
loop_
_entity_poly.entity_id
_entity_poly.type
_entity_poly.pdbx_seq_one_letter_code
_entity_poly.pdbx_strand_id
1 'polypeptide(L)'
;MVAEPPKPGPTGPSGPSGPSAECAVLEFQMQSLKEELRDYDEQLPCWSAELAAAEEWAQHVDSEADEAEAEHRQLTEELSEMRLTSISPASSACEKDFEAAVGHHQKMGIAHDDFEEPLPIPPSTSDGQHNLDEHRRHVDRHLQQEVSRRKLAVAHLRQQHLVSADQALAAGRKEAEELREALELAEKEGQELARQRQVAEEQELPLREWVQHVEGQVNAARAENLRLSAALNSSLGFRASLLSDDAEAQPLRDSGMNVQQVRWLREHEQSCLARKAQLKEEIAAEVKRRDDFLKEAWQHRAIAEERHRRMGGTGNLPNILQTPERRAPASTPGSLLGSPKILQPETSRSWLSARIPPVPSFQAASGQSVSASPFVSAPRSELSPESPLADRSFSSRRSPVEIDDILSEDEQPDYWDSGWAHEGEKLKACGNSLAFLLGGMPGLKQCWDPTPLKVFSSIAVVYAFGDFLEMQSMSVMGGAAYQILLQSKLLVTALIMWFLRGQRQTTLQWNVLVTIALGMSAFVLADDSNEASVLGFFPF
;
A
#
# COMPACT_ATOMS: atom_id res chain seq x y z
N MET A 1 -27.98 -14.20 -35.90
CA MET A 1 -27.17 -13.12 -35.30
C MET A 1 -26.19 -13.78 -34.36
N VAL A 2 -24.90 -13.74 -34.69
CA VAL A 2 -23.82 -14.28 -33.83
C VAL A 2 -23.29 -13.12 -33.01
N ALA A 3 -23.18 -13.28 -31.69
CA ALA A 3 -22.66 -12.24 -30.81
C ALA A 3 -21.14 -12.14 -30.94
N GLU A 4 -20.60 -10.94 -31.10
CA GLU A 4 -19.16 -10.71 -31.06
C GLU A 4 -18.61 -10.94 -29.64
N PRO A 5 -17.42 -11.55 -29.48
CA PRO A 5 -16.75 -11.63 -28.19
C PRO A 5 -16.26 -10.24 -27.73
N PRO A 6 -16.19 -9.99 -26.40
CA PRO A 6 -15.78 -8.69 -25.87
C PRO A 6 -14.31 -8.39 -26.18
N LYS A 7 -14.00 -7.15 -26.56
CA LYS A 7 -12.64 -6.68 -26.77
C LYS A 7 -11.84 -6.66 -25.46
N PRO A 8 -10.55 -7.05 -25.45
CA PRO A 8 -9.69 -6.84 -24.31
C PRO A 8 -9.52 -5.34 -24.05
N GLY A 9 -9.64 -4.94 -22.78
CA GLY A 9 -9.44 -3.55 -22.35
C GLY A 9 -7.97 -3.12 -22.45
N PRO A 10 -7.68 -1.81 -22.49
CA PRO A 10 -6.32 -1.29 -22.55
C PRO A 10 -5.55 -1.67 -21.27
N THR A 11 -4.36 -2.24 -21.44
CA THR A 11 -3.40 -2.46 -20.36
C THR A 11 -2.99 -1.12 -19.76
N GLY A 12 -3.17 -0.95 -18.46
CA GLY A 12 -2.80 0.28 -17.74
C GLY A 12 -1.29 0.57 -17.82
N PRO A 13 -0.88 1.84 -17.61
CA PRO A 13 0.51 2.23 -17.69
C PRO A 13 1.37 1.49 -16.66
N SER A 14 2.53 1.00 -17.09
CA SER A 14 3.54 0.45 -16.20
C SER A 14 3.95 1.49 -15.16
N GLY A 15 3.77 1.17 -13.88
CA GLY A 15 4.17 2.04 -12.78
C GLY A 15 5.68 2.33 -12.81
N PRO A 16 6.11 3.48 -12.27
CA PRO A 16 7.52 3.84 -12.27
C PRO A 16 8.34 2.78 -11.53
N SER A 17 9.47 2.42 -12.13
CA SER A 17 10.50 1.59 -11.49
C SER A 17 10.94 2.27 -10.18
N GLY A 18 10.47 1.75 -9.04
CA GLY A 18 10.85 2.27 -7.73
C GLY A 18 12.37 2.24 -7.52
N PRO A 19 12.90 3.09 -6.62
CA PRO A 19 14.33 3.06 -6.30
C PRO A 19 14.75 1.63 -5.91
N SER A 20 15.96 1.22 -6.33
CA SER A 20 16.51 -0.08 -5.92
C SER A 20 16.39 -0.25 -4.41
N ALA A 21 15.93 -1.42 -3.96
CA ALA A 21 15.72 -1.69 -2.54
C ALA A 21 16.99 -1.45 -1.70
N GLU A 22 18.16 -1.56 -2.32
CA GLU A 22 19.47 -1.25 -1.72
C GLU A 22 19.64 0.25 -1.38
N CYS A 23 19.15 1.16 -2.22
CA CYS A 23 19.12 2.60 -1.89
C CYS A 23 18.19 2.89 -0.70
N ALA A 24 17.01 2.25 -0.64
CA ALA A 24 16.08 2.45 0.47
C ALA A 24 16.66 1.95 1.81
N VAL A 25 17.45 0.86 1.78
CA VAL A 25 18.17 0.36 2.98
C VAL A 25 19.28 1.32 3.40
N LEU A 26 20.07 1.85 2.46
CA LEU A 26 21.14 2.81 2.77
C LEU A 26 20.59 4.16 3.26
N GLU A 27 19.50 4.67 2.68
CA GLU A 27 18.81 5.87 3.17
C GLU A 27 18.27 5.67 4.59
N PHE A 28 17.68 4.49 4.88
CA PHE A 28 17.22 4.14 6.22
C PHE A 28 18.37 4.05 7.24
N GLN A 29 19.50 3.43 6.87
CA GLN A 29 20.70 3.37 7.72
C GLN A 29 21.29 4.77 7.99
N MET A 30 21.36 5.63 6.97
CA MET A 30 21.79 7.02 7.14
C MET A 30 20.82 7.83 8.03
N GLN A 31 19.51 7.59 7.92
CA GLN A 31 18.52 8.22 8.81
C GLN A 31 18.68 7.73 10.26
N SER A 32 18.85 6.42 10.47
CA SER A 32 19.09 5.85 11.81
C SER A 32 20.33 6.42 12.47
N LEU A 33 21.46 6.52 11.75
CA LEU A 33 22.70 7.12 12.28
C LEU A 33 22.55 8.61 12.57
N LYS A 34 21.76 9.35 11.79
CA LYS A 34 21.47 10.77 12.05
C LYS A 34 20.56 10.97 13.26
N GLU A 35 19.64 10.05 13.50
CA GLU A 35 18.77 10.05 14.69
C GLU A 35 19.60 9.75 15.95
N GLU A 36 20.45 8.71 15.93
CA GLU A 36 21.40 8.43 17.02
C GLU A 36 22.34 9.61 17.30
N LEU A 37 22.92 10.25 16.26
CA LEU A 37 23.81 11.40 16.45
C LEU A 37 23.07 12.60 17.07
N ARG A 38 21.81 12.83 16.69
CA ARG A 38 20.97 13.88 17.28
C ARG A 38 20.68 13.58 18.75
N ASP A 39 20.34 12.34 19.08
CA ASP A 39 20.07 11.93 20.45
C ASP A 39 21.33 12.05 21.35
N TYR A 40 22.55 11.87 20.81
CA TYR A 40 23.79 12.17 21.52
C TYR A 40 24.04 13.68 21.69
N ASP A 41 23.80 14.50 20.65
CA ASP A 41 23.91 15.97 20.75
C ASP A 41 22.86 16.57 21.73
N GLU A 42 21.67 15.96 21.85
CA GLU A 42 20.64 16.34 22.83
C GLU A 42 21.00 15.90 24.28
N GLN A 43 21.76 14.83 24.45
CA GLN A 43 22.26 14.37 25.76
C GLN A 43 23.52 15.14 26.23
N LEU A 44 24.31 15.68 25.30
CA LEU A 44 25.55 16.40 25.60
C LEU A 44 25.37 17.57 26.61
N PRO A 45 24.33 18.43 26.49
CA PRO A 45 24.00 19.43 27.50
C PRO A 45 23.70 18.84 28.87
N CYS A 46 23.00 17.70 28.94
CA CYS A 46 22.65 17.05 30.20
C CYS A 46 23.90 16.55 30.93
N TRP A 47 24.79 15.82 30.24
CA TRP A 47 26.07 15.39 30.81
C TRP A 47 26.99 16.57 31.17
N SER A 48 26.96 17.67 30.41
CA SER A 48 27.71 18.88 30.77
C SER A 48 27.18 19.55 32.05
N ALA A 49 25.87 19.50 32.28
CA ALA A 49 25.23 20.02 33.49
C ALA A 49 25.48 19.09 34.69
N GLU A 50 25.45 17.77 34.51
CA GLU A 50 25.84 16.80 35.54
C GLU A 50 27.32 16.95 35.93
N LEU A 51 28.21 17.17 34.95
CA LEU A 51 29.63 17.43 35.22
C LEU A 51 29.83 18.73 35.99
N ALA A 52 29.13 19.81 35.62
CA ALA A 52 29.16 21.09 36.33
C ALA A 52 28.62 20.96 37.76
N ALA A 53 27.51 20.23 37.97
CA ALA A 53 26.96 19.97 39.30
C ALA A 53 27.90 19.11 40.18
N ALA A 54 28.62 18.15 39.57
CA ALA A 54 29.65 17.38 40.26
C ALA A 54 30.87 18.26 40.64
N GLU A 55 31.23 19.24 39.81
CA GLU A 55 32.29 20.21 40.10
C GLU A 55 31.88 21.20 41.21
N GLU A 56 30.64 21.72 41.20
CA GLU A 56 30.08 22.52 42.29
C GLU A 56 30.03 21.73 43.61
N TRP A 57 29.62 20.46 43.58
CA TRP A 57 29.63 19.60 44.77
C TRP A 57 31.04 19.36 45.30
N ALA A 58 32.04 19.14 44.41
CA ALA A 58 33.43 19.02 44.82
C ALA A 58 33.95 20.31 45.48
N GLN A 59 33.64 21.49 44.92
CA GLN A 59 33.98 22.79 45.51
C GLN A 59 33.30 22.99 46.88
N HIS A 60 32.04 22.58 47.04
CA HIS A 60 31.34 22.64 48.33
C HIS A 60 32.04 21.78 49.40
N VAL A 61 32.36 20.53 49.07
CA VAL A 61 33.03 19.60 50.01
C VAL A 61 34.42 20.09 50.38
N ASP A 62 35.14 20.75 49.47
CA ASP A 62 36.44 21.34 49.77
C ASP A 62 36.30 22.62 50.62
N SER A 63 35.26 23.43 50.41
CA SER A 63 34.93 24.56 51.29
C SER A 63 34.53 24.11 52.71
N GLU A 64 33.73 23.06 52.86
CA GLU A 64 33.40 22.45 54.16
C GLU A 64 34.65 21.88 54.85
N ALA A 65 35.58 21.30 54.09
CA ALA A 65 36.85 20.81 54.62
C ALA A 65 37.75 21.94 55.12
N ASP A 66 37.83 23.06 54.40
CA ASP A 66 38.57 24.26 54.81
C ASP A 66 37.93 24.94 56.04
N GLU A 67 36.60 25.01 56.12
CA GLU A 67 35.88 25.54 57.29
C GLU A 67 36.10 24.66 58.52
N ALA A 68 35.97 23.33 58.39
CA ALA A 68 36.27 22.39 59.47
C ALA A 68 37.76 22.43 59.90
N GLU A 69 38.69 22.71 58.99
CA GLU A 69 40.08 22.99 59.36
C GLU A 69 40.26 24.32 60.09
N ALA A 70 39.50 25.37 59.73
CA ALA A 70 39.51 26.65 60.43
C ALA A 70 38.94 26.52 61.85
N GLU A 71 37.80 25.84 62.03
CA GLU A 71 37.24 25.51 63.34
C GLU A 71 38.22 24.72 64.19
N HIS A 72 38.86 23.69 63.62
CA HIS A 72 39.86 22.90 64.34
C HIS A 72 41.06 23.78 64.76
N ARG A 73 41.51 24.73 63.92
CA ARG A 73 42.57 25.68 64.29
C ARG A 73 42.11 26.59 65.44
N GLN A 74 40.92 27.17 65.36
CA GLN A 74 40.37 28.01 66.43
C GLN A 74 40.25 27.24 67.75
N LEU A 75 39.68 26.02 67.76
CA LEU A 75 39.59 25.19 68.96
C LEU A 75 40.97 24.81 69.51
N THR A 76 41.98 24.65 68.64
CA THR A 76 43.37 24.39 69.07
C THR A 76 43.98 25.64 69.72
N GLU A 77 43.70 26.83 69.20
CA GLU A 77 44.12 28.11 69.78
C GLU A 77 43.43 28.37 71.13
N GLU A 78 42.10 28.23 71.22
CA GLU A 78 41.33 28.35 72.47
C GLU A 78 41.78 27.34 73.54
N LEU A 79 42.08 26.10 73.16
CA LEU A 79 42.69 25.11 74.07
C LEU A 79 44.09 25.52 74.52
N SER A 80 44.87 26.18 73.67
CA SER A 80 46.18 26.71 74.05
C SER A 80 46.08 27.91 75.00
N GLU A 81 45.10 28.78 74.82
CA GLU A 81 44.82 29.92 75.71
C GLU A 81 44.28 29.45 77.06
N MET A 82 43.35 28.50 77.09
CA MET A 82 42.90 27.84 78.34
C MET A 82 44.07 27.15 79.07
N ARG A 83 45.01 26.57 78.33
CA ARG A 83 46.21 25.95 78.92
C ARG A 83 47.18 26.98 79.48
N LEU A 84 47.32 28.15 78.86
CA LEU A 84 48.15 29.24 79.37
C LEU A 84 47.51 29.94 80.58
N THR A 85 46.20 30.14 80.57
CA THR A 85 45.45 30.77 81.68
C THR A 85 45.29 29.85 82.90
N SER A 86 45.26 28.53 82.71
CA SER A 86 45.29 27.56 83.83
C SER A 86 46.64 27.47 84.55
N ILE A 87 47.72 27.98 83.96
CA ILE A 87 49.04 28.11 84.62
C ILE A 87 49.18 29.51 85.24
N SER A 88 48.16 29.91 86.02
CA SER A 88 48.26 31.05 86.94
C SER A 88 48.59 30.54 88.34
N PRO A 89 49.75 30.87 88.93
CA PRO A 89 50.15 30.38 90.25
C PRO A 89 49.47 31.17 91.38
N ALA A 90 48.13 31.12 91.42
CA ALA A 90 47.33 31.57 92.55
C ALA A 90 47.14 30.40 93.53
N SER A 91 48.19 30.08 94.27
CA SER A 91 48.09 29.20 95.42
C SER A 91 47.20 29.82 96.51
N SER A 92 46.62 28.96 97.36
CA SER A 92 46.12 29.32 98.70
C SER A 92 44.91 30.27 98.79
N ALA A 93 43.72 29.77 98.43
CA ALA A 93 42.53 29.80 99.32
C ALA A 93 41.34 29.01 98.75
N CYS A 94 40.48 28.50 99.65
CA CYS A 94 39.12 27.98 99.39
C CYS A 94 38.95 26.58 98.78
N GLU A 95 39.70 25.59 99.27
CA GLU A 95 39.34 24.17 99.16
C GLU A 95 38.36 23.78 100.29
N LYS A 96 37.09 24.23 100.25
CA LYS A 96 36.07 23.81 101.25
C LYS A 96 34.61 23.64 100.81
N ASP A 97 34.12 24.29 99.75
CA ASP A 97 32.66 24.44 99.57
C ASP A 97 32.02 23.68 98.38
N PHE A 98 32.72 22.73 97.74
CA PHE A 98 32.21 22.02 96.55
C PHE A 98 31.69 20.58 96.79
N GLU A 99 31.20 20.28 97.99
CA GLU A 99 30.60 18.97 98.32
C GLU A 99 29.04 19.00 98.38
N ALA A 100 28.41 20.12 98.04
CA ALA A 100 26.98 20.38 98.31
C ALA A 100 26.04 20.36 97.08
N ALA A 101 26.53 20.14 95.85
CA ALA A 101 25.78 20.46 94.62
C ALA A 101 25.50 19.30 93.64
N VAL A 102 25.80 18.04 93.97
CA VAL A 102 25.48 16.87 93.10
C VAL A 102 24.28 16.11 93.67
N GLY A 103 23.13 16.80 93.70
CA GLY A 103 21.97 16.40 94.49
C GLY A 103 20.60 16.44 93.79
N HIS A 104 20.51 16.44 92.44
CA HIS A 104 19.25 16.14 91.73
C HIS A 104 19.44 15.93 90.21
N HIS A 105 19.44 14.68 89.75
CA HIS A 105 18.37 14.14 88.90
C HIS A 105 18.60 12.66 88.56
N GLN A 106 17.56 11.85 88.81
CA GLN A 106 17.47 10.42 88.51
C GLN A 106 16.02 10.12 88.12
N LYS A 107 15.80 9.12 87.25
CA LYS A 107 14.51 8.64 86.67
C LYS A 107 13.99 9.49 85.50
N MET A 108 13.52 8.91 84.38
CA MET A 108 13.31 7.50 83.96
C MET A 108 14.01 7.28 82.61
N GLY A 109 14.41 6.09 82.16
CA GLY A 109 14.06 4.74 82.59
C GLY A 109 13.47 3.96 81.40
N ILE A 110 14.18 2.91 80.96
CA ILE A 110 13.78 1.64 80.31
C ILE A 110 15.12 1.09 79.76
N ALA A 111 15.57 -0.15 79.94
CA ALA A 111 15.37 -1.25 80.88
C ALA A 111 16.12 -2.43 80.22
N HIS A 112 17.02 -3.08 80.97
CA HIS A 112 17.45 -4.49 80.84
C HIS A 112 18.10 -4.94 79.50
N ASP A 113 19.17 -5.76 79.44
CA ASP A 113 20.02 -6.45 80.42
C ASP A 113 21.41 -6.70 79.76
N ASP A 114 22.49 -7.18 80.40
CA ASP A 114 22.64 -7.88 81.70
C ASP A 114 24.02 -7.57 82.34
N PHE A 115 24.25 -8.06 83.56
CA PHE A 115 25.51 -8.56 84.15
C PHE A 115 26.86 -7.90 83.78
N GLU A 116 27.39 -7.05 84.69
CA GLU A 116 28.81 -7.15 85.08
C GLU A 116 29.09 -6.60 86.49
N GLU A 117 30.21 -7.02 87.06
CA GLU A 117 30.49 -7.07 88.51
C GLU A 117 31.14 -5.77 89.03
N PRO A 118 30.76 -5.25 90.22
CA PRO A 118 31.28 -3.96 90.72
C PRO A 118 32.74 -4.08 91.19
N LEU A 119 33.68 -3.68 90.33
CA LEU A 119 35.10 -3.65 90.65
C LEU A 119 35.46 -2.63 91.75
N PRO A 120 36.46 -2.92 92.60
CA PRO A 120 36.81 -2.07 93.75
C PRO A 120 37.47 -0.76 93.34
N ILE A 121 37.08 0.33 93.99
CA ILE A 121 37.65 1.67 93.83
C ILE A 121 39.11 1.66 94.32
N PRO A 122 40.12 1.96 93.47
CA PRO A 122 41.51 2.01 93.89
C PRO A 122 41.81 3.29 94.70
N PRO A 123 42.78 3.27 95.62
CA PRO A 123 43.14 4.42 96.44
C PRO A 123 43.76 5.55 95.62
N SER A 124 43.34 6.79 95.89
CA SER A 124 43.80 8.01 95.24
C SER A 124 45.23 8.39 95.65
N THR A 125 46.24 7.79 95.01
CA THR A 125 47.62 8.25 95.10
C THR A 125 47.88 9.39 94.10
N SER A 126 48.53 10.46 94.58
CA SER A 126 48.81 11.69 93.83
C SER A 126 49.59 11.48 92.51
N ASP A 127 50.24 10.34 92.32
CA ASP A 127 51.02 10.03 91.12
C ASP A 127 50.15 9.58 89.92
N GLY A 128 48.88 9.21 90.17
CA GLY A 128 47.97 8.72 89.12
C GLY A 128 47.58 9.78 88.08
N GLN A 129 47.53 11.05 88.48
CA GLN A 129 47.07 12.15 87.64
C GLN A 129 48.05 12.46 86.50
N HIS A 130 49.37 12.40 86.76
CA HIS A 130 50.39 12.58 85.73
C HIS A 130 50.34 11.46 84.67
N ASN A 131 50.03 10.23 85.09
CA ASN A 131 49.96 9.07 84.20
C ASN A 131 48.72 9.14 83.28
N LEU A 132 47.58 9.63 83.80
CA LEU A 132 46.37 9.93 83.02
C LEU A 132 46.61 11.02 81.98
N ASP A 133 47.31 12.09 82.36
CA ASP A 133 47.65 13.21 81.47
C ASP A 133 48.62 12.80 80.35
N GLU A 134 49.57 11.91 80.65
CA GLU A 134 50.50 11.35 79.68
C GLU A 134 49.83 10.34 78.75
N HIS A 135 48.91 9.51 79.27
CA HIS A 135 48.06 8.64 78.47
C HIS A 135 47.16 9.44 77.51
N ARG A 136 46.53 10.52 77.98
CA ARG A 136 45.72 11.41 77.13
C ARG A 136 46.55 12.01 75.99
N ARG A 137 47.74 12.55 76.29
CA ARG A 137 48.69 13.03 75.26
C ARG A 137 49.21 11.93 74.33
N HIS A 138 49.15 10.65 74.72
CA HIS A 138 49.47 9.52 73.85
C HIS A 138 48.30 9.21 72.91
N VAL A 139 47.07 9.17 73.43
CA VAL A 139 45.83 8.98 72.66
C VAL A 139 45.62 10.12 71.65
N ASP A 140 45.81 11.38 72.05
CA ASP A 140 45.69 12.54 71.16
C ASP A 140 46.70 12.47 70.00
N ARG A 141 47.97 12.10 70.28
CA ARG A 141 48.99 11.88 69.25
C ARG A 141 48.64 10.73 68.31
N HIS A 142 48.09 9.63 68.83
CA HIS A 142 47.66 8.49 68.02
C HIS A 142 46.45 8.85 67.12
N LEU A 143 45.47 9.57 67.66
CA LEU A 143 44.33 10.09 66.90
C LEU A 143 44.77 11.05 65.80
N GLN A 144 45.68 11.99 66.10
CA GLN A 144 46.20 12.92 65.11
C GLN A 144 46.98 12.20 63.99
N GLN A 145 47.74 11.15 64.32
CA GLN A 145 48.38 10.29 63.33
C GLN A 145 47.38 9.53 62.45
N GLU A 146 46.33 8.94 63.02
CA GLU A 146 45.28 8.27 62.26
C GLU A 146 44.46 9.23 61.39
N VAL A 147 44.16 10.45 61.87
CA VAL A 147 43.52 11.50 61.06
C VAL A 147 44.42 11.92 59.91
N SER A 148 45.71 12.17 60.13
CA SER A 148 46.66 12.48 59.05
C SER A 148 46.77 11.35 58.03
N ARG A 149 46.79 10.09 58.50
CA ARG A 149 46.80 8.90 57.64
C ARG A 149 45.54 8.77 56.79
N ARG A 150 44.37 9.04 57.37
CA ARG A 150 43.08 9.04 56.65
C ARG A 150 42.96 10.19 55.66
N LYS A 151 43.38 11.41 56.02
CA LYS A 151 43.46 12.55 55.09
C LYS A 151 44.34 12.21 53.87
N LEU A 152 45.52 11.63 54.09
CA LEU A 152 46.40 11.17 53.01
C LEU A 152 45.73 10.11 52.12
N ALA A 153 45.03 9.13 52.72
CA ALA A 153 44.33 8.08 51.98
C ALA A 153 43.16 8.63 51.14
N VAL A 154 42.38 9.58 51.67
CA VAL A 154 41.30 10.26 50.93
C VAL A 154 41.86 11.10 49.79
N ALA A 155 42.93 11.86 50.02
CA ALA A 155 43.59 12.63 48.97
C ALA A 155 44.13 11.73 47.85
N HIS A 156 44.71 10.57 48.19
CA HIS A 156 45.17 9.60 47.20
C HIS A 156 44.01 8.98 46.39
N LEU A 157 42.91 8.61 47.04
CA LEU A 157 41.71 8.12 46.35
C LEU A 157 41.10 9.18 45.42
N ARG A 158 40.97 10.44 45.87
CA ARG A 158 40.53 11.55 45.02
C ARG A 158 41.43 11.72 43.78
N GLN A 159 42.75 11.70 43.96
CA GLN A 159 43.70 11.75 42.85
C GLN A 159 43.54 10.57 41.89
N GLN A 160 43.33 9.35 42.41
CA GLN A 160 43.09 8.16 41.60
C GLN A 160 41.78 8.27 40.80
N HIS A 161 40.70 8.80 41.40
CA HIS A 161 39.43 9.03 40.70
C HIS A 161 39.56 10.09 39.60
N LEU A 162 40.26 11.22 39.85
CA LEU A 162 40.51 12.23 38.82
C LEU A 162 41.31 11.65 37.64
N VAL A 163 42.39 10.91 37.91
CA VAL A 163 43.18 10.25 36.85
C VAL A 163 42.34 9.22 36.07
N SER A 164 41.43 8.51 36.74
CA SER A 164 40.51 7.58 36.07
C SER A 164 39.47 8.31 35.21
N ALA A 165 39.00 9.48 35.63
CA ALA A 165 38.07 10.30 34.87
C ALA A 165 38.74 10.91 33.63
N ASP A 166 39.96 11.45 33.78
CA ASP A 166 40.77 11.95 32.66
C ASP A 166 41.04 10.86 31.61
N GLN A 167 41.32 9.63 32.05
CA GLN A 167 41.49 8.47 31.16
C GLN A 167 40.20 8.11 30.41
N ALA A 168 39.05 8.14 31.08
CA ALA A 168 37.75 7.90 30.45
C ALA A 168 37.40 9.01 29.42
N LEU A 169 37.64 10.27 29.75
CA LEU A 169 37.45 11.40 28.84
C LEU A 169 38.39 11.33 27.63
N ALA A 170 39.66 10.93 27.82
CA ALA A 170 40.60 10.72 26.72
C ALA A 170 40.17 9.56 25.81
N ALA A 171 39.66 8.46 26.37
CA ALA A 171 39.13 7.34 25.60
C ALA A 171 37.90 7.75 24.77
N GLY A 172 36.92 8.43 25.38
CA GLY A 172 35.72 8.90 24.69
C GLY A 172 36.01 9.93 23.59
N ARG A 173 37.02 10.79 23.77
CA ARG A 173 37.47 11.71 22.69
C ARG A 173 38.03 10.94 21.49
N LYS A 174 38.83 9.90 21.72
CA LYS A 174 39.38 9.06 20.65
C LYS A 174 38.28 8.30 19.89
N GLU A 175 37.31 7.75 20.60
CA GLU A 175 36.14 7.09 20.00
C GLU A 175 35.30 8.09 19.16
N ALA A 176 35.09 9.31 19.66
CA ALA A 176 34.41 10.37 18.92
C ALA A 176 35.20 10.89 17.70
N GLU A 177 36.52 10.76 17.67
CA GLU A 177 37.36 11.05 16.50
C GLU A 177 37.23 9.92 15.46
N GLU A 178 37.35 8.66 15.89
CA GLU A 178 37.17 7.48 15.01
C GLU A 178 35.78 7.44 14.35
N LEU A 179 34.72 7.78 15.09
CA LEU A 179 33.36 7.86 14.55
C LEU A 179 33.20 8.99 13.52
N ARG A 180 33.90 10.13 13.69
CA ARG A 180 33.88 11.23 12.70
C ARG A 180 34.61 10.85 11.42
N GLU A 181 35.76 10.18 11.52
CA GLU A 181 36.48 9.68 10.34
C GLU A 181 35.65 8.63 9.58
N ALA A 182 34.96 7.73 10.30
CA ALA A 182 34.06 6.75 9.71
C ALA A 182 32.86 7.41 9.00
N LEU A 183 32.29 8.47 9.58
CA LEU A 183 31.19 9.23 8.97
C LEU A 183 31.66 9.97 7.70
N GLU A 184 32.83 10.62 7.73
CA GLU A 184 33.39 11.29 6.54
C GLU A 184 33.70 10.30 5.41
N LEU A 185 34.13 9.07 5.73
CA LEU A 185 34.32 8.00 4.76
C LEU A 185 32.97 7.55 4.16
N ALA A 186 31.95 7.31 4.99
CA ALA A 186 30.63 6.91 4.54
C ALA A 186 29.95 7.99 3.66
N GLU A 187 30.14 9.28 3.96
CA GLU A 187 29.66 10.37 3.10
C GLU A 187 30.34 10.37 1.73
N LYS A 188 31.65 10.10 1.66
CA LYS A 188 32.39 10.01 0.38
C LYS A 188 31.93 8.80 -0.44
N GLU A 189 31.73 7.64 0.19
CA GLU A 189 31.20 6.45 -0.48
C GLU A 189 29.77 6.70 -0.98
N GLY A 190 28.91 7.35 -0.18
CA GLY A 190 27.57 7.76 -0.60
C GLY A 190 27.56 8.73 -1.79
N GLN A 191 28.47 9.70 -1.83
CA GLN A 191 28.64 10.62 -2.96
C GLN A 191 29.11 9.90 -4.24
N GLU A 192 30.03 8.95 -4.12
CA GLU A 192 30.51 8.16 -5.26
C GLU A 192 29.41 7.23 -5.79
N LEU A 193 28.66 6.55 -4.93
CA LEU A 193 27.48 5.76 -5.32
C LEU A 193 26.41 6.63 -6.00
N ALA A 194 26.19 7.87 -5.54
CA ALA A 194 25.29 8.80 -6.19
C ALA A 194 25.77 9.20 -7.61
N ARG A 195 27.09 9.41 -7.81
CA ARG A 195 27.66 9.64 -9.15
C ARG A 195 27.51 8.42 -10.06
N GLN A 196 27.79 7.22 -9.55
CA GLN A 196 27.63 5.97 -10.31
C GLN A 196 26.18 5.73 -10.72
N ARG A 197 25.23 6.03 -9.82
CA ARG A 197 23.80 5.99 -10.11
C ARG A 197 23.41 7.00 -11.20
N GLN A 198 23.88 8.25 -11.13
CA GLN A 198 23.60 9.24 -12.18
C GLN A 198 24.13 8.75 -13.55
N VAL A 199 25.34 8.19 -13.61
CA VAL A 199 25.91 7.63 -14.84
C VAL A 199 25.10 6.42 -15.34
N ALA A 200 24.56 5.60 -14.45
CA ALA A 200 23.67 4.49 -14.82
C ALA A 200 22.31 4.99 -15.36
N GLU A 201 21.71 6.02 -14.75
CA GLU A 201 20.48 6.65 -15.22
C GLU A 201 20.69 7.32 -16.60
N GLU A 202 21.83 7.97 -16.83
CA GLU A 202 22.24 8.51 -18.13
C GLU A 202 22.43 7.41 -19.19
N GLN A 203 22.90 6.21 -18.81
CA GLN A 203 23.00 5.04 -19.70
C GLN A 203 21.65 4.34 -19.95
N GLU A 204 20.67 4.50 -19.06
CA GLU A 204 19.33 3.92 -19.22
C GLU A 204 18.47 4.73 -20.20
N LEU A 205 18.69 6.04 -20.32
CA LEU A 205 17.91 6.93 -21.20
C LEU A 205 17.84 6.44 -22.67
N PRO A 206 18.95 6.11 -23.36
CA PRO A 206 18.89 5.56 -24.73
C PRO A 206 18.13 4.24 -24.83
N LEU A 207 18.14 3.41 -23.79
CA LEU A 207 17.39 2.16 -23.75
C LEU A 207 15.89 2.43 -23.61
N ARG A 208 15.48 3.40 -22.79
CA ARG A 208 14.09 3.84 -22.66
C ARG A 208 13.55 4.42 -23.97
N GLU A 209 14.33 5.27 -24.64
CA GLU A 209 13.99 5.81 -25.96
C GLU A 209 13.86 4.70 -27.02
N TRP A 210 14.77 3.71 -27.02
CA TRP A 210 14.70 2.56 -27.91
C TRP A 210 13.46 1.69 -27.66
N VAL A 211 13.13 1.39 -26.39
CA VAL A 211 11.91 0.63 -26.04
C VAL A 211 10.65 1.37 -26.51
N GLN A 212 10.54 2.68 -26.26
CA GLN A 212 9.42 3.49 -26.75
C GLN A 212 9.33 3.50 -28.28
N HIS A 213 10.47 3.56 -28.97
CA HIS A 213 10.51 3.49 -30.43
C HIS A 213 10.01 2.13 -30.96
N VAL A 214 10.47 1.02 -30.36
CA VAL A 214 10.03 -0.34 -30.72
C VAL A 214 8.55 -0.54 -30.43
N GLU A 215 8.05 -0.05 -29.29
CA GLU A 215 6.62 -0.09 -28.95
C GLU A 215 5.79 0.71 -29.98
N GLY A 216 6.26 1.89 -30.39
CA GLY A 216 5.67 2.68 -31.47
C GLY A 216 5.58 1.91 -32.79
N GLN A 217 6.67 1.23 -33.20
CA GLN A 217 6.66 0.38 -34.40
C GLN A 217 5.69 -0.80 -34.28
N VAL A 218 5.66 -1.50 -33.14
CA VAL A 218 4.76 -2.63 -32.89
C VAL A 218 3.29 -2.18 -32.94
N ASN A 219 2.97 -1.03 -32.35
CA ASN A 219 1.61 -0.49 -32.37
C ASN A 219 1.20 -0.01 -33.78
N ALA A 220 2.12 0.57 -34.55
CA ALA A 220 1.87 0.88 -35.97
C ALA A 220 1.60 -0.39 -36.81
N ALA A 221 2.41 -1.45 -36.62
CA ALA A 221 2.22 -2.73 -37.31
C ALA A 221 0.90 -3.42 -36.92
N ARG A 222 0.50 -3.34 -35.64
CA ARG A 222 -0.82 -3.81 -35.17
C ARG A 222 -1.97 -3.03 -35.82
N ALA A 223 -1.87 -1.71 -35.91
CA ALA A 223 -2.87 -0.87 -36.57
C ALA A 223 -2.99 -1.18 -38.07
N GLU A 224 -1.87 -1.42 -38.77
CA GLU A 224 -1.90 -1.86 -40.16
C GLU A 224 -2.52 -3.25 -40.31
N ASN A 225 -2.18 -4.21 -39.46
CA ASN A 225 -2.76 -5.55 -39.49
C ASN A 225 -4.28 -5.52 -39.26
N LEU A 226 -4.76 -4.70 -38.32
CA LEU A 226 -6.20 -4.47 -38.14
C LEU A 226 -6.86 -3.88 -39.40
N ARG A 227 -6.21 -2.92 -40.08
CA ARG A 227 -6.70 -2.34 -41.34
C ARG A 227 -6.76 -3.37 -42.47
N LEU A 228 -5.72 -4.20 -42.62
CA LEU A 228 -5.65 -5.27 -43.61
C LEU A 228 -6.69 -6.36 -43.34
N SER A 229 -6.87 -6.74 -42.07
CA SER A 229 -7.90 -7.70 -41.64
C SER A 229 -9.31 -7.19 -41.91
N ALA A 230 -9.59 -5.91 -41.63
CA ALA A 230 -10.87 -5.28 -41.96
C ALA A 230 -11.13 -5.24 -43.48
N ALA A 231 -10.12 -4.90 -44.28
CA ALA A 231 -10.22 -4.90 -45.74
C ALA A 231 -10.45 -6.31 -46.31
N LEU A 232 -9.75 -7.32 -45.78
CA LEU A 232 -9.93 -8.73 -46.16
C LEU A 232 -11.33 -9.23 -45.80
N ASN A 233 -11.82 -8.96 -44.59
CA ASN A 233 -13.19 -9.31 -44.19
C ASN A 233 -14.25 -8.61 -45.05
N SER A 234 -14.04 -7.35 -45.43
CA SER A 234 -14.92 -6.64 -46.36
C SER A 234 -14.94 -7.29 -47.76
N SER A 235 -13.77 -7.68 -48.28
CA SER A 235 -13.67 -8.38 -49.58
C SER A 235 -14.28 -9.78 -49.56
N LEU A 236 -14.11 -10.53 -48.46
CA LEU A 236 -14.76 -11.82 -48.25
C LEU A 236 -16.28 -11.69 -48.14
N GLY A 237 -16.78 -10.68 -47.40
CA GLY A 237 -18.20 -10.37 -47.31
C GLY A 237 -18.81 -10.01 -48.67
N PHE A 238 -18.12 -9.19 -49.47
CA PHE A 238 -18.54 -8.88 -50.84
C PHE A 238 -18.59 -10.13 -51.73
N ARG A 239 -17.57 -11.00 -51.66
CA ARG A 239 -17.56 -12.27 -52.40
C ARG A 239 -18.68 -13.22 -51.96
N ALA A 240 -18.96 -13.30 -50.66
CA ALA A 240 -20.08 -14.09 -50.14
C ALA A 240 -21.43 -13.55 -50.63
N SER A 241 -21.60 -12.22 -50.66
CA SER A 241 -22.80 -11.58 -51.25
C SER A 241 -22.93 -11.94 -52.73
N LEU A 242 -21.87 -11.84 -53.54
CA LEU A 242 -21.92 -12.22 -54.95
C LEU A 242 -22.31 -13.69 -55.17
N LEU A 243 -21.80 -14.60 -54.33
CA LEU A 243 -22.15 -16.02 -54.41
C LEU A 243 -23.62 -16.28 -54.00
N SER A 244 -24.16 -15.51 -53.04
CA SER A 244 -25.60 -15.54 -52.71
C SER A 244 -26.44 -15.00 -53.87
N ASP A 245 -26.05 -13.85 -54.42
CA ASP A 245 -26.70 -13.19 -55.56
C ASP A 245 -26.74 -14.07 -56.83
N ASP A 246 -25.72 -14.89 -57.07
CA ASP A 246 -25.69 -15.87 -58.17
C ASP A 246 -26.54 -17.10 -57.84
N ALA A 247 -26.48 -17.62 -56.60
CA ALA A 247 -27.32 -18.75 -56.18
C ALA A 247 -28.82 -18.43 -56.23
N GLU A 248 -29.23 -17.22 -55.82
CA GLU A 248 -30.60 -16.72 -55.94
C GLU A 248 -31.01 -16.46 -57.39
N ALA A 249 -30.07 -16.06 -58.26
CA ALA A 249 -30.32 -15.88 -59.68
C ALA A 249 -30.41 -17.20 -60.47
N GLN A 250 -29.87 -18.30 -59.93
CA GLN A 250 -29.86 -19.63 -60.56
C GLN A 250 -31.28 -20.09 -61.01
N PRO A 251 -32.31 -20.19 -60.13
CA PRO A 251 -33.66 -20.60 -60.55
C PRO A 251 -34.35 -19.60 -61.52
N LEU A 252 -33.95 -18.33 -61.52
CA LEU A 252 -34.45 -17.33 -62.47
C LEU A 252 -33.83 -17.52 -63.87
N ARG A 253 -32.58 -18.01 -63.96
CA ARG A 253 -31.96 -18.44 -65.22
C ARG A 253 -32.59 -19.74 -65.73
N ASP A 254 -32.82 -20.70 -64.84
CA ASP A 254 -33.41 -22.01 -65.19
C ASP A 254 -34.87 -21.89 -65.69
N SER A 255 -35.61 -20.87 -65.24
CA SER A 255 -36.96 -20.54 -65.72
C SER A 255 -36.99 -19.73 -67.02
N GLY A 256 -35.84 -19.47 -67.65
CA GLY A 256 -35.74 -18.78 -68.95
C GLY A 256 -36.03 -17.27 -68.87
N MET A 257 -36.02 -16.69 -67.68
CA MET A 257 -36.29 -15.26 -67.50
C MET A 257 -35.11 -14.44 -68.06
N ASN A 258 -35.40 -13.45 -68.91
CA ASN A 258 -34.35 -12.70 -69.60
C ASN A 258 -33.45 -11.96 -68.59
N VAL A 259 -32.14 -12.19 -68.68
CA VAL A 259 -31.11 -11.59 -67.82
C VAL A 259 -31.23 -10.06 -67.72
N GLN A 260 -31.67 -9.39 -68.79
CA GLN A 260 -31.95 -7.95 -68.81
C GLN A 260 -33.03 -7.54 -67.79
N GLN A 261 -34.09 -8.34 -67.66
CA GLN A 261 -35.23 -8.04 -66.77
C GLN A 261 -34.91 -8.33 -65.31
N VAL A 262 -34.15 -9.40 -65.03
CA VAL A 262 -33.60 -9.68 -63.69
C VAL A 262 -32.65 -8.55 -63.27
N ARG A 263 -31.78 -8.10 -64.18
CA ARG A 263 -30.86 -6.97 -63.94
C ARG A 263 -31.62 -5.68 -63.63
N TRP A 264 -32.65 -5.34 -64.41
CA TRP A 264 -33.46 -4.14 -64.17
C TRP A 264 -34.17 -4.17 -62.82
N LEU A 265 -34.75 -5.32 -62.44
CA LEU A 265 -35.37 -5.48 -61.12
C LEU A 265 -34.36 -5.30 -59.98
N ARG A 266 -33.15 -5.86 -60.12
CA ARG A 266 -32.06 -5.72 -59.13
C ARG A 266 -31.54 -4.28 -59.03
N GLU A 267 -31.37 -3.57 -60.16
CA GLU A 267 -30.99 -2.15 -60.18
C GLU A 267 -32.08 -1.25 -59.56
N HIS A 268 -33.36 -1.58 -59.78
CA HIS A 268 -34.49 -0.89 -59.14
C HIS A 268 -34.55 -1.17 -57.63
N GLU A 269 -34.35 -2.41 -57.19
CA GLU A 269 -34.30 -2.77 -55.77
C GLU A 269 -33.15 -2.08 -55.04
N GLN A 270 -31.95 -2.08 -55.63
CA GLN A 270 -30.79 -1.33 -55.11
C GLN A 270 -31.09 0.17 -55.00
N SER A 271 -31.77 0.76 -55.99
CA SER A 271 -32.20 2.16 -55.96
C SER A 271 -33.20 2.44 -54.82
N CYS A 272 -34.14 1.51 -54.57
CA CYS A 272 -35.06 1.59 -53.44
C CYS A 272 -34.34 1.44 -52.08
N LEU A 273 -33.37 0.54 -51.96
CA LEU A 273 -32.58 0.34 -50.75
C LEU A 273 -31.69 1.55 -50.45
N ALA A 274 -31.04 2.14 -51.46
CA ALA A 274 -30.26 3.37 -51.33
C ALA A 274 -31.13 4.53 -50.82
N ARG A 275 -32.31 4.74 -51.43
CA ARG A 275 -33.27 5.76 -50.98
C ARG A 275 -33.78 5.50 -49.56
N LYS A 276 -33.98 4.24 -49.17
CA LYS A 276 -34.37 3.85 -47.81
C LYS A 276 -33.24 4.09 -46.79
N ALA A 277 -31.98 3.92 -47.18
CA ALA A 277 -30.83 4.25 -46.34
C ALA A 277 -30.70 5.77 -46.14
N GLN A 278 -30.81 6.56 -47.22
CA GLN A 278 -30.82 8.03 -47.16
C GLN A 278 -31.91 8.56 -46.23
N LEU A 279 -33.15 8.04 -46.34
CA LEU A 279 -34.25 8.42 -45.45
C LEU A 279 -34.00 8.06 -43.98
N LYS A 280 -33.27 6.97 -43.69
CA LYS A 280 -32.88 6.64 -42.30
C LYS A 280 -31.86 7.65 -41.75
N GLU A 281 -30.90 8.07 -42.56
CA GLU A 281 -29.92 9.09 -42.17
C GLU A 281 -30.59 10.45 -41.93
N GLU A 282 -31.52 10.84 -42.80
CA GLU A 282 -32.32 12.06 -42.65
C GLU A 282 -33.17 12.04 -41.36
N ILE A 283 -33.84 10.91 -41.06
CA ILE A 283 -34.58 10.71 -39.80
C ILE A 283 -33.64 10.78 -38.59
N ALA A 284 -32.45 10.16 -38.64
CA ALA A 284 -31.48 10.22 -37.55
C ALA A 284 -30.96 11.66 -37.33
N ALA A 285 -30.77 12.43 -38.40
CA ALA A 285 -30.39 13.84 -38.34
C ALA A 285 -31.51 14.73 -37.80
N GLU A 286 -32.79 14.43 -38.06
CA GLU A 286 -33.94 15.09 -37.43
C GLU A 286 -34.07 14.75 -35.93
N VAL A 287 -33.89 13.47 -35.55
CA VAL A 287 -33.90 13.05 -34.13
C VAL A 287 -32.80 13.78 -33.36
N LYS A 288 -31.56 13.81 -33.88
CA LYS A 288 -30.46 14.54 -33.25
C LYS A 288 -30.77 16.03 -33.09
N ARG A 289 -31.33 16.68 -34.12
CA ARG A 289 -31.74 18.10 -34.05
C ARG A 289 -32.79 18.33 -32.96
N ARG A 290 -33.76 17.42 -32.79
CA ARG A 290 -34.74 17.50 -31.70
C ARG A 290 -34.10 17.35 -30.32
N ASP A 291 -33.17 16.41 -30.15
CA ASP A 291 -32.46 16.22 -28.88
C ASP A 291 -31.62 17.44 -28.51
N ASP A 292 -30.97 18.08 -29.49
CA ASP A 292 -30.19 19.30 -29.27
C ASP A 292 -31.10 20.49 -28.91
N PHE A 293 -32.27 20.67 -29.56
CA PHE A 293 -33.28 21.64 -29.13
C PHE A 293 -33.83 21.38 -27.72
N LEU A 294 -34.01 20.11 -27.33
CA LEU A 294 -34.46 19.77 -25.98
C LEU A 294 -33.40 20.12 -24.92
N LYS A 295 -32.11 19.92 -25.21
CA LYS A 295 -31.00 20.35 -24.34
C LYS A 295 -30.96 21.87 -24.20
N GLU A 296 -31.11 22.61 -25.29
CA GLU A 296 -31.17 24.09 -25.28
C GLU A 296 -32.36 24.60 -24.45
N ALA A 297 -33.55 24.00 -24.61
CA ALA A 297 -34.72 24.32 -23.79
C ALA A 297 -34.50 24.02 -22.28
N TRP A 298 -33.83 22.92 -21.95
CA TRP A 298 -33.42 22.60 -20.57
C TRP A 298 -32.42 23.61 -20.01
N GLN A 299 -31.44 24.06 -20.80
CA GLN A 299 -30.50 25.11 -20.40
C GLN A 299 -31.22 26.44 -20.15
N HIS A 300 -32.13 26.86 -21.04
CA HIS A 300 -32.95 28.06 -20.82
C HIS A 300 -33.80 27.97 -19.56
N ARG A 301 -34.38 26.79 -19.26
CA ARG A 301 -35.12 26.56 -18.02
C ARG A 301 -34.22 26.69 -16.79
N ALA A 302 -33.04 26.06 -16.80
CA ALA A 302 -32.09 26.15 -15.69
C ALA A 302 -31.62 27.59 -15.44
N ILE A 303 -31.36 28.36 -16.52
CA ILE A 303 -31.00 29.78 -16.45
C ILE A 303 -32.17 30.62 -15.91
N ALA A 304 -33.41 30.32 -16.31
CA ALA A 304 -34.59 31.02 -15.79
C ALA A 304 -34.86 30.72 -14.31
N GLU A 305 -34.71 29.47 -13.88
CA GLU A 305 -34.81 29.06 -12.46
C GLU A 305 -33.70 29.70 -11.62
N GLU A 306 -32.46 29.74 -12.11
CA GLU A 306 -31.34 30.42 -11.45
C GLU A 306 -31.54 31.95 -11.38
N ARG A 307 -32.09 32.57 -12.43
CA ARG A 307 -32.49 33.99 -12.40
C ARG A 307 -33.61 34.23 -11.37
N HIS A 308 -34.55 33.30 -11.24
CA HIS A 308 -35.57 33.34 -10.18
C HIS A 308 -34.97 33.23 -8.78
N ARG A 309 -33.97 32.35 -8.55
CA ARG A 309 -33.24 32.29 -7.26
C ARG A 309 -32.54 33.61 -6.95
N ARG A 310 -31.85 34.20 -7.93
CA ARG A 310 -31.12 35.47 -7.76
C ARG A 310 -32.03 36.67 -7.50
N MET A 311 -33.27 36.66 -8.03
CA MET A 311 -34.27 37.69 -7.72
C MET A 311 -35.16 37.33 -6.51
N GLY A 312 -35.04 36.11 -5.96
CA GLY A 312 -35.83 35.59 -4.84
C GLY A 312 -35.16 35.72 -3.47
N GLY A 313 -34.03 36.41 -3.37
CA GLY A 313 -33.37 36.70 -2.09
C GLY A 313 -34.21 37.67 -1.25
N THR A 314 -34.56 37.26 -0.03
CA THR A 314 -35.18 38.10 1.01
C THR A 314 -36.57 38.68 0.70
N GLY A 315 -37.52 37.81 0.35
CA GLY A 315 -38.95 38.13 0.37
C GLY A 315 -39.71 37.21 1.34
N ASN A 316 -39.87 37.65 2.60
CA ASN A 316 -40.69 36.95 3.59
C ASN A 316 -42.18 37.12 3.21
N LEU A 317 -42.67 36.31 2.27
CA LEU A 317 -44.06 36.35 1.81
C LEU A 317 -44.97 35.83 2.93
N PRO A 318 -45.96 36.63 3.39
CA PRO A 318 -46.78 36.26 4.52
C PRO A 318 -47.67 35.06 4.19
N ASN A 319 -47.76 34.16 5.16
CA ASN A 319 -48.61 32.96 5.15
C ASN A 319 -50.10 33.37 5.12
N ILE A 320 -50.66 33.56 3.91
CA ILE A 320 -52.03 34.04 3.70
C ILE A 320 -52.77 33.11 2.73
N LEU A 321 -53.95 32.67 3.19
CA LEU A 321 -54.99 31.93 2.47
C LEU A 321 -54.67 30.47 2.08
N GLN A 322 -54.72 29.62 3.11
CA GLN A 322 -55.47 28.37 3.00
C GLN A 322 -56.88 28.68 2.45
N THR A 323 -57.23 28.17 1.27
CA THR A 323 -58.63 28.12 0.81
C THR A 323 -59.25 26.77 1.18
N PRO A 324 -60.47 26.75 1.78
CA PRO A 324 -60.99 25.55 2.42
C PRO A 324 -61.61 24.54 1.45
N GLU A 325 -61.42 23.27 1.83
CA GLU A 325 -62.34 22.13 1.69
C GLU A 325 -63.75 22.48 1.19
N ARG A 326 -64.12 21.96 0.01
CA ARG A 326 -65.52 21.90 -0.45
C ARG A 326 -65.94 20.45 -0.74
N ARG A 327 -66.35 19.75 0.33
CA ARG A 327 -67.39 18.71 0.25
C ARG A 327 -68.66 19.37 -0.34
N ALA A 328 -69.63 18.71 -0.96
CA ALA A 328 -70.04 17.30 -1.01
C ALA A 328 -70.89 17.13 -2.32
N PRO A 329 -71.77 16.11 -2.51
CA PRO A 329 -71.95 14.86 -1.75
C PRO A 329 -71.97 13.59 -2.63
N ALA A 330 -71.99 12.44 -1.98
CA ALA A 330 -72.38 11.19 -2.62
C ALA A 330 -73.92 11.09 -2.72
N SER A 331 -74.43 10.61 -3.86
CA SER A 331 -75.74 9.96 -3.96
C SER A 331 -75.64 8.79 -4.94
N THR A 332 -76.31 7.68 -4.57
CA THR A 332 -76.05 6.34 -5.10
C THR A 332 -77.03 5.97 -6.24
N PRO A 333 -77.18 4.69 -6.66
CA PRO A 333 -77.02 4.29 -8.05
C PRO A 333 -78.31 4.31 -8.89
N GLY A 334 -78.17 4.40 -10.22
CA GLY A 334 -79.27 4.31 -11.17
C GLY A 334 -78.85 3.61 -12.47
N SER A 335 -79.62 2.63 -12.89
CA SER A 335 -79.36 1.80 -14.08
C SER A 335 -79.94 2.42 -15.38
N LEU A 336 -79.59 1.78 -16.50
CA LEU A 336 -80.24 1.84 -17.83
C LEU A 336 -79.82 2.94 -18.84
N LEU A 337 -79.53 2.45 -20.05
CA LEU A 337 -79.71 3.01 -21.39
C LEU A 337 -79.35 4.49 -21.67
N GLY A 338 -78.41 4.71 -22.58
CA GLY A 338 -78.27 6.00 -23.27
C GLY A 338 -77.04 6.12 -24.17
N SER A 339 -77.11 5.64 -25.41
CA SER A 339 -76.06 5.84 -26.42
C SER A 339 -75.92 7.33 -26.79
N PRO A 340 -74.72 7.92 -26.79
CA PRO A 340 -74.40 9.12 -27.56
C PRO A 340 -73.77 8.72 -28.90
N LYS A 341 -74.41 9.19 -29.96
CA LYS A 341 -74.08 8.99 -31.37
C LYS A 341 -72.80 9.77 -31.73
N ILE A 342 -71.62 9.13 -31.65
CA ILE A 342 -70.36 9.74 -32.13
C ILE A 342 -70.31 9.64 -33.66
N LEU A 343 -70.07 10.78 -34.30
CA LEU A 343 -70.03 10.92 -35.75
C LEU A 343 -68.83 10.17 -36.36
N GLN A 344 -69.10 9.37 -37.37
CA GLN A 344 -68.07 8.85 -38.26
C GLN A 344 -67.58 9.97 -39.19
N PRO A 345 -66.27 10.16 -39.41
CA PRO A 345 -65.76 10.78 -40.62
C PRO A 345 -65.85 9.77 -41.77
N GLU A 346 -66.54 10.13 -42.85
CA GLU A 346 -66.83 9.23 -43.96
C GLU A 346 -65.58 8.80 -44.74
N THR A 347 -65.51 7.49 -45.04
CA THR A 347 -64.51 6.92 -45.94
C THR A 347 -64.80 7.30 -47.40
N SER A 348 -64.20 8.40 -47.87
CA SER A 348 -64.18 8.75 -49.30
C SER A 348 -63.19 7.87 -50.09
N ARG A 349 -63.66 6.68 -50.53
CA ARG A 349 -62.96 5.86 -51.52
C ARG A 349 -63.20 6.40 -52.94
N SER A 350 -62.24 7.13 -53.49
CA SER A 350 -61.99 7.28 -54.93
C SER A 350 -60.58 7.87 -55.15
N TRP A 351 -60.10 7.94 -56.40
CA TRP A 351 -58.74 8.37 -56.80
C TRP A 351 -57.63 7.38 -56.34
N LEU A 352 -57.08 6.47 -57.16
CA LEU A 352 -56.62 6.59 -58.54
C LEU A 352 -56.40 5.21 -59.18
N SER A 353 -57.09 4.94 -60.29
CA SER A 353 -56.60 3.96 -61.28
C SER A 353 -55.45 4.59 -62.08
N ALA A 354 -54.23 4.53 -61.56
CA ALA A 354 -53.04 4.87 -62.34
C ALA A 354 -52.75 3.74 -63.34
N ARG A 355 -52.89 4.03 -64.64
CA ARG A 355 -52.57 3.07 -65.71
C ARG A 355 -51.09 2.71 -65.67
N ILE A 356 -50.78 1.43 -65.74
CA ILE A 356 -49.43 0.93 -66.05
C ILE A 356 -49.06 1.48 -67.44
N PRO A 357 -47.96 2.24 -67.60
CA PRO A 357 -47.49 2.65 -68.91
C PRO A 357 -46.94 1.42 -69.67
N PRO A 358 -47.16 1.32 -70.99
CA PRO A 358 -46.61 0.22 -71.78
C PRO A 358 -45.08 0.25 -71.76
N VAL A 359 -44.47 -0.93 -71.70
CA VAL A 359 -43.02 -1.12 -71.76
C VAL A 359 -42.47 -0.53 -73.06
N PRO A 360 -41.48 0.37 -73.03
CA PRO A 360 -40.91 0.93 -74.24
C PRO A 360 -40.06 -0.12 -74.98
N SER A 361 -40.47 -0.45 -76.20
CA SER A 361 -39.68 -1.28 -77.10
C SER A 361 -38.46 -0.50 -77.60
N PHE A 362 -37.28 -0.72 -77.01
CA PHE A 362 -36.05 -0.08 -77.46
C PHE A 362 -35.32 -0.90 -78.51
N GLN A 363 -35.11 -0.29 -79.68
CA GLN A 363 -34.18 -0.76 -80.69
C GLN A 363 -32.75 -0.64 -80.19
N ALA A 364 -31.89 -1.58 -80.58
CA ALA A 364 -30.46 -1.52 -80.29
C ALA A 364 -29.82 -0.31 -80.99
N ALA A 365 -29.29 0.62 -80.21
CA ALA A 365 -28.40 1.68 -80.68
C ALA A 365 -26.99 1.43 -80.14
N SER A 366 -26.01 1.42 -81.04
CA SER A 366 -24.62 1.10 -80.75
C SER A 366 -23.84 2.28 -80.18
N GLY A 367 -23.18 2.05 -79.03
CA GLY A 367 -21.88 2.61 -78.66
C GLY A 367 -21.74 4.13 -78.43
N GLN A 368 -21.20 4.49 -77.26
CA GLN A 368 -19.97 5.30 -77.19
C GLN A 368 -19.32 5.22 -75.80
N SER A 369 -18.02 5.52 -75.77
CA SER A 369 -17.13 5.51 -74.61
C SER A 369 -17.13 6.87 -73.88
N VAL A 370 -16.15 7.08 -72.97
CA VAL A 370 -15.77 8.34 -72.28
C VAL A 370 -16.49 8.60 -70.94
N SER A 371 -15.85 9.14 -69.88
CA SER A 371 -14.49 8.98 -69.33
C SER A 371 -14.44 9.60 -67.91
N ALA A 372 -13.35 9.35 -67.19
CA ALA A 372 -12.75 10.21 -66.15
C ALA A 372 -13.49 10.48 -64.81
N SER A 373 -12.67 10.29 -63.76
CA SER A 373 -12.72 10.77 -62.36
C SER A 373 -12.74 12.33 -62.25
N PRO A 374 -12.78 12.99 -61.06
CA PRO A 374 -12.43 12.46 -59.74
C PRO A 374 -13.28 12.88 -58.51
N PHE A 375 -12.95 12.22 -57.40
CA PHE A 375 -13.43 12.44 -56.05
C PHE A 375 -12.62 13.59 -55.39
N VAL A 376 -13.29 14.50 -54.66
CA VAL A 376 -12.65 15.62 -53.94
C VAL A 376 -12.88 15.47 -52.44
N SER A 377 -11.81 15.64 -51.67
CA SER A 377 -11.72 15.43 -50.23
C SER A 377 -12.35 16.55 -49.38
N ALA A 378 -12.82 16.21 -48.17
CA ALA A 378 -12.78 17.12 -47.01
C ALA A 378 -12.76 16.30 -45.69
N PRO A 379 -12.03 16.75 -44.64
CA PRO A 379 -11.83 15.99 -43.39
C PRO A 379 -12.80 16.43 -42.27
N ARG A 380 -12.82 15.68 -41.16
CA ARG A 380 -13.30 16.22 -39.88
C ARG A 380 -12.49 15.70 -38.69
N SER A 381 -11.94 16.64 -37.93
CA SER A 381 -11.15 16.42 -36.73
C SER A 381 -12.01 16.26 -35.47
N GLU A 382 -11.52 15.42 -34.57
CA GLU A 382 -11.28 15.66 -33.13
C GLU A 382 -12.40 16.01 -32.12
N LEU A 383 -12.04 15.71 -30.86
CA LEU A 383 -12.52 16.17 -29.55
C LEU A 383 -13.60 15.34 -28.78
N SER A 384 -13.04 14.64 -27.78
CA SER A 384 -13.52 14.26 -26.43
C SER A 384 -14.19 15.42 -25.63
N PRO A 385 -14.63 15.28 -24.35
CA PRO A 385 -14.54 14.12 -23.44
C PRO A 385 -15.81 13.75 -22.61
N GLU A 386 -15.68 12.63 -21.89
CA GLU A 386 -16.20 12.24 -20.56
C GLU A 386 -17.47 12.86 -19.92
N SER A 387 -18.27 11.99 -19.30
CA SER A 387 -19.11 12.26 -18.11
C SER A 387 -19.41 10.96 -17.34
N PRO A 388 -19.72 11.01 -16.02
CA PRO A 388 -19.38 9.91 -15.11
C PRO A 388 -20.55 9.04 -14.61
N LEU A 389 -20.16 7.93 -13.96
CA LEU A 389 -20.81 7.21 -12.84
C LEU A 389 -22.32 7.39 -12.60
N ALA A 390 -23.06 6.28 -12.70
CA ALA A 390 -24.36 6.11 -12.07
C ALA A 390 -24.51 4.69 -11.49
N ASP A 391 -24.78 4.61 -10.19
CA ASP A 391 -25.04 3.35 -9.48
C ASP A 391 -26.22 2.57 -10.06
N ARG A 392 -26.09 1.24 -10.10
CA ARG A 392 -27.20 0.30 -10.27
C ARG A 392 -27.06 -0.90 -9.34
N SER A 393 -27.57 -0.73 -8.12
CA SER A 393 -27.87 -1.85 -7.23
C SER A 393 -29.01 -2.69 -7.81
N PHE A 394 -28.69 -3.91 -8.25
CA PHE A 394 -29.66 -4.84 -8.83
C PHE A 394 -29.99 -5.96 -7.83
N SER A 395 -31.02 -5.75 -7.01
CA SER A 395 -31.48 -6.75 -6.05
C SER A 395 -32.24 -7.88 -6.75
N SER A 396 -31.65 -9.07 -6.81
CA SER A 396 -32.29 -10.27 -7.38
C SER A 396 -32.57 -11.30 -6.30
N ARG A 397 -33.83 -11.41 -5.88
CA ARG A 397 -34.29 -12.54 -5.06
C ARG A 397 -34.27 -13.80 -5.91
N ARG A 398 -33.51 -14.82 -5.48
CA ARG A 398 -33.80 -16.23 -5.79
C ARG A 398 -34.24 -16.93 -4.51
N SER A 399 -35.34 -17.66 -4.59
CA SER A 399 -35.75 -18.63 -3.59
C SER A 399 -34.84 -19.86 -3.63
N PRO A 400 -34.67 -20.60 -2.52
CA PRO A 400 -33.96 -21.86 -2.54
C PRO A 400 -34.73 -22.88 -3.39
N VAL A 401 -34.00 -23.62 -4.21
CA VAL A 401 -34.49 -24.81 -4.91
C VAL A 401 -33.81 -25.99 -4.22
N GLU A 402 -34.59 -27.00 -3.83
CA GLU A 402 -34.07 -28.24 -3.26
C GLU A 402 -33.19 -28.96 -4.31
N ILE A 403 -31.97 -29.35 -3.91
CA ILE A 403 -31.02 -30.08 -4.75
C ILE A 403 -30.76 -31.42 -4.08
N ASP A 404 -31.60 -32.42 -4.35
CA ASP A 404 -31.41 -33.80 -3.85
C ASP A 404 -31.66 -34.89 -4.93
N ASP A 405 -32.06 -34.54 -6.15
CA ASP A 405 -32.54 -35.50 -7.18
C ASP A 405 -31.77 -35.47 -8.52
N ILE A 406 -30.51 -35.00 -8.54
CA ILE A 406 -29.66 -35.03 -9.76
C ILE A 406 -28.28 -35.65 -9.46
N LEU A 407 -28.28 -36.96 -9.21
CA LEU A 407 -27.12 -37.84 -9.36
C LEU A 407 -27.46 -38.99 -10.31
N SER A 408 -27.67 -38.64 -11.58
CA SER A 408 -27.56 -39.58 -12.70
C SER A 408 -26.13 -39.51 -13.25
N GLU A 409 -25.23 -40.29 -12.63
CA GLU A 409 -23.90 -40.58 -13.20
C GLU A 409 -24.10 -41.35 -14.52
N ASP A 410 -23.71 -40.76 -15.68
CA ASP A 410 -23.26 -41.51 -16.88
C ASP A 410 -22.88 -40.63 -18.10
N GLU A 411 -23.25 -39.34 -18.18
CA GLU A 411 -22.80 -38.46 -19.28
C GLU A 411 -21.60 -37.56 -18.89
N GLN A 412 -20.40 -38.15 -18.88
CA GLN A 412 -19.14 -37.42 -18.85
C GLN A 412 -18.75 -37.01 -20.28
N PRO A 413 -18.72 -35.71 -20.64
CA PRO A 413 -18.58 -35.30 -22.05
C PRO A 413 -17.13 -35.41 -22.57
N ASP A 414 -16.94 -36.19 -23.64
CA ASP A 414 -15.68 -36.43 -24.39
C ASP A 414 -15.01 -35.17 -25.01
N TYR A 415 -15.48 -33.97 -24.68
CA TYR A 415 -15.03 -32.72 -25.28
C TYR A 415 -13.57 -32.35 -24.97
N TRP A 416 -13.05 -32.79 -23.82
CA TRP A 416 -11.72 -32.40 -23.35
C TRP A 416 -10.55 -33.11 -24.06
N ASP A 417 -10.75 -34.32 -24.58
CA ASP A 417 -9.64 -35.18 -25.02
C ASP A 417 -9.14 -34.84 -26.45
N SER A 418 -10.02 -34.33 -27.32
CA SER A 418 -9.71 -34.11 -28.74
C SER A 418 -9.05 -32.76 -29.07
N GLY A 419 -9.32 -31.70 -28.32
CA GLY A 419 -8.80 -30.36 -28.59
C GLY A 419 -7.31 -30.20 -28.24
N TRP A 420 -6.95 -30.54 -27.01
CA TRP A 420 -5.61 -30.30 -26.46
C TRP A 420 -4.53 -31.19 -27.09
N ALA A 421 -4.87 -32.43 -27.46
CA ALA A 421 -3.97 -33.31 -28.19
C ALA A 421 -3.49 -32.66 -29.50
N HIS A 422 -4.42 -32.05 -30.26
CA HIS A 422 -4.12 -31.49 -31.57
C HIS A 422 -3.31 -30.18 -31.52
N GLU A 423 -3.42 -29.40 -30.44
CA GLU A 423 -2.56 -28.22 -30.23
C GLU A 423 -1.17 -28.59 -29.70
N GLY A 424 -1.08 -29.58 -28.81
CA GLY A 424 0.19 -30.10 -28.31
C GLY A 424 1.09 -30.64 -29.43
N GLU A 425 0.52 -31.28 -30.45
CA GLU A 425 1.27 -31.71 -31.64
C GLU A 425 1.82 -30.54 -32.47
N LYS A 426 1.04 -29.46 -32.65
CA LYS A 426 1.48 -28.25 -33.37
C LYS A 426 2.65 -27.57 -32.65
N LEU A 427 2.59 -27.47 -31.32
CA LEU A 427 3.68 -26.92 -30.50
C LEU A 427 4.95 -27.76 -30.59
N LYS A 428 4.85 -29.10 -30.51
CA LYS A 428 5.98 -30.03 -30.72
C LYS A 428 6.58 -29.90 -32.12
N ALA A 429 5.75 -29.78 -33.15
CA ALA A 429 6.19 -29.58 -34.53
C ALA A 429 6.91 -28.23 -34.72
N CYS A 430 6.39 -27.14 -34.15
CA CYS A 430 7.04 -25.83 -34.17
C CYS A 430 8.40 -25.84 -33.45
N GLY A 431 8.48 -26.43 -32.24
CA GLY A 431 9.74 -26.52 -31.49
C GLY A 431 10.83 -27.27 -32.24
N ASN A 432 10.51 -28.45 -32.78
CA ASN A 432 11.44 -29.24 -33.60
C ASN A 432 11.83 -28.49 -34.90
N SER A 433 10.88 -27.79 -35.54
CA SER A 433 11.15 -27.02 -36.76
C SER A 433 12.07 -25.83 -36.51
N LEU A 434 11.89 -25.12 -35.38
CA LEU A 434 12.73 -23.99 -34.99
C LEU A 434 14.15 -24.45 -34.63
N ALA A 435 14.30 -25.55 -33.89
CA ALA A 435 15.59 -26.16 -33.60
C ALA A 435 16.33 -26.59 -34.87
N PHE A 436 15.61 -27.16 -35.85
CA PHE A 436 16.16 -27.53 -37.15
C PHE A 436 16.55 -26.31 -37.99
N LEU A 437 15.75 -25.24 -38.00
CA LEU A 437 16.06 -24.00 -38.71
C LEU A 437 17.29 -23.27 -38.16
N LEU A 438 17.49 -23.25 -36.84
CA LEU A 438 18.58 -22.53 -36.18
C LEU A 438 19.90 -23.33 -36.13
N GLY A 439 19.84 -24.65 -35.94
CA GLY A 439 21.01 -25.49 -35.69
C GLY A 439 21.12 -26.74 -36.57
N GLY A 440 20.22 -26.94 -37.54
CA GLY A 440 20.17 -28.13 -38.38
C GLY A 440 19.98 -29.43 -37.58
N MET A 441 20.47 -30.54 -38.15
CA MET A 441 20.47 -31.84 -37.47
C MET A 441 21.26 -31.86 -36.14
N PRO A 442 22.41 -31.16 -35.98
CA PRO A 442 23.08 -31.05 -34.69
C PRO A 442 22.22 -30.37 -33.61
N GLY A 443 21.56 -29.26 -33.94
CA GLY A 443 20.65 -28.55 -33.03
C GLY A 443 19.48 -29.43 -32.59
N LEU A 444 18.84 -30.13 -33.54
CA LEU A 444 17.78 -31.08 -33.23
C LEU A 444 18.27 -32.21 -32.30
N LYS A 445 19.46 -32.77 -32.54
CA LYS A 445 20.05 -33.81 -31.67
C LYS A 445 20.35 -33.29 -30.26
N GLN A 446 20.72 -32.00 -30.12
CA GLN A 446 20.96 -31.36 -28.83
C GLN A 446 19.66 -31.10 -28.06
N CYS A 447 18.56 -30.75 -28.72
CA CYS A 447 17.24 -30.64 -28.10
C CYS A 447 16.72 -31.98 -27.56
N TRP A 448 17.13 -33.09 -28.16
CA TRP A 448 16.78 -34.46 -27.74
C TRP A 448 17.87 -35.15 -26.89
N ASP A 449 18.78 -34.39 -26.28
CA ASP A 449 19.73 -34.95 -25.30
C ASP A 449 18.96 -35.49 -24.07
N PRO A 450 19.10 -36.78 -23.72
CA PRO A 450 18.40 -37.38 -22.58
C PRO A 450 18.82 -36.78 -21.23
N THR A 451 19.94 -36.06 -21.16
CA THR A 451 20.49 -35.48 -19.93
C THR A 451 19.63 -34.33 -19.40
N PRO A 452 19.43 -33.21 -20.14
CA PRO A 452 18.48 -32.17 -19.74
C PRO A 452 17.04 -32.70 -19.71
N LEU A 453 16.65 -33.59 -20.62
CA LEU A 453 15.29 -34.10 -20.70
C LEU A 453 14.86 -34.86 -19.43
N LYS A 454 15.77 -35.59 -18.77
CA LYS A 454 15.53 -36.19 -17.44
C LYS A 454 15.30 -35.14 -16.36
N VAL A 455 16.09 -34.06 -16.34
CA VAL A 455 15.95 -32.99 -15.35
C VAL A 455 14.60 -32.27 -15.54
N PHE A 456 14.30 -31.81 -16.76
CA PHE A 456 13.02 -31.16 -17.05
C PHE A 456 11.82 -32.08 -16.87
N SER A 457 11.94 -33.37 -17.17
CA SER A 457 10.88 -34.36 -16.91
C SER A 457 10.62 -34.52 -15.41
N SER A 458 11.66 -34.58 -14.56
CA SER A 458 11.48 -34.63 -13.10
C SER A 458 10.78 -33.38 -12.55
N ILE A 459 11.12 -32.20 -13.07
CA ILE A 459 10.46 -30.94 -12.72
C ILE A 459 9.00 -30.95 -13.17
N ALA A 460 8.72 -31.35 -14.42
CA ALA A 460 7.36 -31.43 -14.97
C ALA A 460 6.46 -32.39 -14.18
N VAL A 461 6.98 -33.53 -13.70
CA VAL A 461 6.23 -34.45 -12.83
C VAL A 461 5.87 -33.79 -11.50
N VAL A 462 6.79 -33.04 -10.88
CA VAL A 462 6.51 -32.29 -9.64
C VAL A 462 5.47 -31.19 -9.85
N TYR A 463 5.53 -30.46 -10.97
CA TYR A 463 4.50 -29.47 -11.32
C TYR A 463 3.13 -30.12 -11.57
N ALA A 464 3.05 -31.17 -12.40
CA ALA A 464 1.80 -31.86 -12.68
C ALA A 464 1.17 -32.49 -11.42
N PHE A 465 2.01 -32.97 -10.48
CA PHE A 465 1.55 -33.42 -9.16
C PHE A 465 1.05 -32.25 -8.29
N GLY A 466 1.70 -31.09 -8.36
CA GLY A 466 1.22 -29.84 -7.76
C GLY A 466 -0.15 -29.43 -8.27
N ASP A 467 -0.33 -29.36 -9.59
CA ASP A 467 -1.60 -29.01 -10.25
C ASP A 467 -2.71 -30.02 -9.90
N PHE A 468 -2.38 -31.31 -9.80
CA PHE A 468 -3.32 -32.34 -9.34
C PHE A 468 -3.75 -32.13 -7.87
N LEU A 469 -2.81 -31.83 -6.97
CA LEU A 469 -3.13 -31.50 -5.58
C LEU A 469 -3.91 -30.19 -5.47
N GLU A 470 -3.64 -29.20 -6.31
CA GLU A 470 -4.38 -27.94 -6.40
C GLU A 470 -5.85 -28.23 -6.76
N MET A 471 -6.09 -29.02 -7.82
CA MET A 471 -7.44 -29.41 -8.24
C MET A 471 -8.19 -30.25 -7.19
N GLN A 472 -7.49 -31.13 -6.46
CA GLN A 472 -8.06 -31.87 -5.32
C GLN A 472 -8.35 -30.97 -4.11
N SER A 473 -7.55 -29.92 -3.87
CA SER A 473 -7.81 -28.98 -2.78
C SER A 473 -9.04 -28.11 -3.05
N MET A 474 -9.26 -27.70 -4.30
CA MET A 474 -10.43 -26.91 -4.71
C MET A 474 -11.77 -27.66 -4.56
N SER A 475 -11.78 -28.99 -4.57
CA SER A 475 -13.02 -29.77 -4.40
C SER A 475 -13.41 -30.01 -2.93
N VAL A 476 -12.46 -29.88 -1.99
CA VAL A 476 -12.65 -30.20 -0.57
C VAL A 476 -12.59 -28.97 0.35
N MET A 477 -11.87 -27.91 -0.04
CA MET A 477 -11.66 -26.72 0.81
C MET A 477 -12.46 -25.50 0.37
N GLY A 478 -12.99 -24.76 1.35
CA GLY A 478 -13.56 -23.43 1.13
C GLY A 478 -12.51 -22.41 0.68
N GLY A 479 -12.95 -21.38 -0.05
CA GLY A 479 -12.06 -20.40 -0.69
C GLY A 479 -11.07 -19.70 0.25
N ALA A 480 -11.46 -19.43 1.51
CA ALA A 480 -10.59 -18.83 2.52
C ALA A 480 -9.41 -19.75 2.90
N ALA A 481 -9.69 -21.04 3.16
CA ALA A 481 -8.65 -22.04 3.44
C ALA A 481 -7.69 -22.22 2.25
N TYR A 482 -8.23 -22.15 1.02
CA TYR A 482 -7.42 -22.17 -0.20
C TYR A 482 -6.47 -20.96 -0.29
N GLN A 483 -6.93 -19.75 0.04
CA GLN A 483 -6.07 -18.55 0.07
C GLN A 483 -4.93 -18.67 1.10
N ILE A 484 -5.21 -19.22 2.29
CA ILE A 484 -4.17 -19.45 3.33
C ILE A 484 -3.14 -20.48 2.85
N LEU A 485 -3.55 -21.54 2.14
CA LEU A 485 -2.61 -22.49 1.53
C LEU A 485 -1.75 -21.82 0.43
N LEU A 486 -2.35 -20.99 -0.40
CA LEU A 486 -1.64 -20.27 -1.47
C LEU A 486 -0.57 -19.31 -0.90
N GLN A 487 -0.86 -18.66 0.23
CA GLN A 487 0.09 -17.86 1.02
C GLN A 487 1.27 -18.70 1.54
N SER A 488 0.99 -19.89 2.09
CA SER A 488 2.01 -20.77 2.70
C SER A 488 3.11 -21.24 1.72
N LYS A 489 2.83 -21.19 0.40
CA LYS A 489 3.75 -21.53 -0.68
C LYS A 489 5.09 -20.80 -0.59
N LEU A 490 5.11 -19.54 -0.16
CA LEU A 490 6.36 -18.76 -0.02
C LEU A 490 7.23 -19.33 1.11
N LEU A 491 6.64 -19.72 2.23
CA LEU A 491 7.35 -20.26 3.38
C LEU A 491 7.88 -21.68 3.11
N VAL A 492 7.08 -22.52 2.45
CA VAL A 492 7.54 -23.83 1.96
C VAL A 492 8.66 -23.68 0.93
N THR A 493 8.56 -22.72 0.01
CA THR A 493 9.62 -22.45 -0.97
C THR A 493 10.92 -21.98 -0.29
N ALA A 494 10.85 -21.11 0.71
CA ALA A 494 12.01 -20.67 1.49
C ALA A 494 12.69 -21.85 2.24
N LEU A 495 11.89 -22.72 2.88
CA LEU A 495 12.39 -23.95 3.52
C LEU A 495 13.07 -24.91 2.52
N ILE A 496 12.46 -25.10 1.34
CA ILE A 496 13.03 -25.95 0.27
C ILE A 496 14.34 -25.34 -0.26
N MET A 497 14.42 -24.02 -0.47
CA MET A 497 15.66 -23.37 -0.89
C MET A 497 16.76 -23.49 0.18
N TRP A 498 16.41 -23.28 1.45
CA TRP A 498 17.33 -23.44 2.58
C TRP A 498 17.88 -24.88 2.66
N PHE A 499 17.01 -25.88 2.52
CA PHE A 499 17.38 -27.29 2.56
C PHE A 499 18.23 -27.73 1.34
N LEU A 500 17.83 -27.36 0.11
CA LEU A 500 18.49 -27.82 -1.11
C LEU A 500 19.78 -27.08 -1.45
N ARG A 501 19.87 -25.77 -1.17
CA ARG A 501 21.07 -24.97 -1.47
C ARG A 501 21.99 -24.75 -0.27
N GLY A 502 21.55 -25.05 0.95
CA GLY A 502 22.27 -24.72 2.18
C GLY A 502 22.44 -23.21 2.41
N GLN A 503 21.81 -22.37 1.57
CA GLN A 503 21.93 -20.92 1.61
C GLN A 503 21.16 -20.41 2.82
N ARG A 504 21.89 -20.00 3.86
CA ARG A 504 21.30 -19.47 5.09
C ARG A 504 20.69 -18.09 4.81
N GLN A 505 19.37 -18.02 4.75
CA GLN A 505 18.66 -16.75 4.86
C GLN A 505 18.98 -16.09 6.21
N THR A 506 19.07 -14.76 6.22
CA THR A 506 19.36 -14.01 7.45
C THR A 506 18.17 -14.08 8.41
N THR A 507 18.40 -13.89 9.71
CA THR A 507 17.33 -13.86 10.72
C THR A 507 16.27 -12.79 10.38
N LEU A 508 16.68 -11.68 9.77
CA LEU A 508 15.77 -10.63 9.31
C LEU A 508 14.87 -11.11 8.15
N GLN A 509 15.39 -11.86 7.19
CA GLN A 509 14.58 -12.45 6.10
C GLN A 509 13.54 -13.44 6.66
N TRP A 510 13.93 -14.28 7.63
CA TRP A 510 12.99 -15.18 8.32
C TRP A 510 11.90 -14.41 9.06
N ASN A 511 12.25 -13.36 9.80
CA ASN A 511 11.29 -12.52 10.51
C ASN A 511 10.30 -11.82 9.57
N VAL A 512 10.77 -11.26 8.45
CA VAL A 512 9.91 -10.64 7.43
C VAL A 512 8.96 -11.68 6.82
N LEU A 513 9.46 -12.85 6.45
CA LEU A 513 8.67 -13.91 5.83
C LEU A 513 7.60 -14.49 6.79
N VAL A 514 7.94 -14.66 8.07
CA VAL A 514 6.96 -15.06 9.11
C VAL A 514 5.94 -13.95 9.36
N THR A 515 6.36 -12.69 9.43
CA THR A 515 5.44 -11.54 9.62
C THR A 515 4.44 -11.41 8.47
N ILE A 516 4.88 -11.58 7.20
CA ILE A 516 3.99 -11.55 6.04
C ILE A 516 2.99 -12.73 6.09
N ALA A 517 3.46 -13.95 6.37
CA ALA A 517 2.60 -15.13 6.48
C ALA A 517 1.56 -14.99 7.60
N LEU A 518 1.95 -14.48 8.77
CA LEU A 518 1.04 -14.21 9.89
C LEU A 518 0.06 -13.08 9.59
N GLY A 519 0.53 -11.97 9.00
CA GLY A 519 -0.31 -10.83 8.65
C GLY A 519 -1.41 -11.19 7.65
N MET A 520 -1.08 -11.95 6.60
CA MET A 520 -2.07 -12.42 5.63
C MET A 520 -2.99 -13.51 6.20
N SER A 521 -2.49 -14.39 7.08
CA SER A 521 -3.34 -15.36 7.78
C SER A 521 -4.35 -14.66 8.71
N ALA A 522 -3.91 -13.62 9.43
CA ALA A 522 -4.78 -12.79 10.27
C ALA A 522 -5.79 -11.99 9.44
N PHE A 523 -5.41 -11.50 8.26
CA PHE A 523 -6.32 -10.82 7.34
C PHE A 523 -7.46 -11.73 6.87
N VAL A 524 -7.16 -12.95 6.39
CA VAL A 524 -8.20 -13.90 5.95
C VAL A 524 -9.12 -14.29 7.11
N LEU A 525 -8.57 -14.57 8.29
CA LEU A 525 -9.36 -14.86 9.49
C LEU A 525 -10.26 -13.69 9.93
N ALA A 526 -9.82 -12.45 9.72
CA ALA A 526 -10.63 -11.26 10.02
C ALA A 526 -11.77 -11.09 9.01
N ASP A 527 -11.54 -11.36 7.72
CA ASP A 527 -12.55 -11.25 6.66
C ASP A 527 -13.66 -12.30 6.86
N ASP A 528 -13.30 -13.56 7.13
CA ASP A 528 -14.22 -14.65 7.49
C ASP A 528 -15.10 -14.28 8.71
N SER A 529 -14.52 -13.59 9.71
CA SER A 529 -15.24 -13.15 10.91
C SER A 529 -16.25 -12.02 10.64
N ASN A 530 -16.02 -11.21 9.60
CA ASN A 530 -16.90 -10.13 9.20
C ASN A 530 -18.16 -10.67 8.50
N GLU A 531 -18.03 -11.65 7.60
CA GLU A 531 -19.20 -12.30 6.98
C GLU A 531 -20.06 -13.04 8.00
N ALA A 532 -19.43 -13.75 8.95
CA ALA A 532 -20.14 -14.39 10.06
C ALA A 532 -20.91 -13.37 10.94
N SER A 533 -20.35 -12.18 11.14
CA SER A 533 -20.98 -11.09 11.90
C SER A 533 -22.19 -10.48 11.16
N VAL A 534 -22.15 -10.42 9.83
CA VAL A 534 -23.27 -9.93 9.00
C VAL A 534 -24.42 -10.95 8.95
N LEU A 535 -24.12 -12.26 8.89
CA LEU A 535 -25.13 -13.31 8.95
C LEU A 535 -25.75 -13.50 10.34
N GLY A 536 -25.02 -13.16 11.41
CA GLY A 536 -25.52 -13.22 12.79
C GLY A 536 -26.53 -12.13 13.18
N PHE A 537 -26.74 -11.09 12.35
CA PHE A 537 -27.59 -9.93 12.68
C PHE A 537 -29.00 -9.96 12.06
N PHE A 538 -29.37 -11.05 11.39
CA PHE A 538 -30.76 -11.31 10.98
C PHE A 538 -31.42 -12.31 11.93
N PRO A 539 -32.30 -11.88 12.86
CA PRO A 539 -33.17 -12.82 13.56
C PRO A 539 -34.19 -13.42 12.57
N PHE A 540 -34.47 -14.72 12.75
CA PHE A 540 -35.60 -15.40 12.11
C PHE A 540 -36.95 -14.84 12.57
#